data_AF-B5MC62-F1
#
_entry.id   AF-B5MC62-F1
#
_cell.length_a   1.000
_cell.length_b   1.000
_cell.length_c   1.000
_cell.angle_alpha   90.00
_cell.angle_beta   90.00
_cell.angle_gamma   90.00
#
_symmetry.space_group_name_H-M   'P 1'
#
loop_
_entity.id
_entity.type
_entity.pdbx_description
1 polymer ?
#
loop_
_entity_poly.entity_id
_entity_poly.type
_entity_poly.pdbx_seq_one_letter_code
_entity_poly.pdbx_strand_id
1 'polypeptide(L)'
;MMLHSALGLCLLLVTVSSNLAIAIKKEKRPPQTLSRGWGDDITWVQTYEEGLFYAQKSKKPLMVIHHLEDCQYSQALKKVFAQNEEIQEMAQNKFIMLNLMHETTDKNLSPDGQYVPRIMFVDPSLTVRADIAGRYSNRLYTYEPRDLPLCKYSQMISNSGHS
;
A
#
# COMPACT_ATOMS: atom_id res chain seq x y z
N MET A 1 -73.28 45.21 7.57
CA MET A 1 -73.36 44.17 6.52
C MET A 1 -72.22 44.39 5.54
N MET A 2 -71.34 43.40 5.42
CA MET A 2 -70.33 43.18 4.35
C MET A 2 -69.21 44.23 4.28
N LEU A 3 -67.93 43.89 4.12
CA LEU A 3 -67.35 42.87 3.24
C LEU A 3 -65.94 42.47 3.72
N HIS A 4 -65.52 41.27 3.35
CA HIS A 4 -64.36 40.54 3.86
C HIS A 4 -63.00 40.92 3.25
N SER A 5 -61.95 40.63 4.04
CA SER A 5 -60.72 39.93 3.64
C SER A 5 -59.89 40.50 2.48
N ALA A 6 -58.78 41.14 2.83
CA ALA A 6 -57.58 41.08 2.00
C ALA A 6 -56.34 40.98 2.88
N LEU A 7 -55.72 39.80 2.80
CA LEU A 7 -54.28 39.56 2.84
C LEU A 7 -53.54 39.98 4.11
N GLY A 8 -53.36 38.98 4.99
CA GLY A 8 -52.20 38.95 5.87
C GLY A 8 -50.91 38.98 5.06
N LEU A 9 -50.10 40.00 5.30
CA LEU A 9 -48.68 40.11 4.96
C LEU A 9 -48.23 41.39 5.66
N CYS A 10 -47.61 41.35 6.83
CA CYS A 10 -46.16 41.18 6.96
C CYS A 10 -45.87 41.02 8.45
N LEU A 11 -46.07 39.81 8.98
CA LEU A 11 -45.38 39.41 10.20
C LEU A 11 -44.04 38.81 9.78
N LEU A 12 -42.99 39.21 10.50
CA LEU A 12 -41.69 38.53 10.61
C LEU A 12 -40.67 38.80 9.49
N LEU A 13 -40.11 40.02 9.48
CA LEU A 13 -38.73 40.23 9.05
C LEU A 13 -37.80 39.61 10.11
N VAL A 14 -37.59 38.30 10.01
CA VAL A 14 -36.53 37.60 10.76
C VAL A 14 -35.42 37.25 9.79
N THR A 15 -34.34 37.99 9.99
CA THR A 15 -32.95 37.78 9.56
C THR A 15 -32.55 36.32 9.34
N VAL A 16 -32.03 36.00 8.15
CA VAL A 16 -30.92 35.03 8.02
C VAL A 16 -30.01 35.50 6.89
N SER A 17 -28.95 36.22 7.23
CA SER A 17 -27.79 36.37 6.36
C SER A 17 -27.09 35.01 6.31
N SER A 18 -27.30 34.28 5.20
CA SER A 18 -26.62 33.02 4.95
C SER A 18 -25.13 33.27 4.73
N ASN A 19 -24.33 33.13 5.79
CA ASN A 19 -22.90 32.94 5.66
C ASN A 19 -22.68 31.58 4.97
N LEU A 20 -22.39 31.60 3.66
CA LEU A 20 -21.94 30.42 2.94
C LEU A 20 -20.49 30.11 3.36
N ALA A 21 -20.33 29.51 4.53
CA ALA A 21 -19.08 28.91 4.94
C ALA A 21 -18.88 27.65 4.08
N ILE A 22 -18.03 27.76 3.06
CA ILE A 22 -17.53 26.61 2.30
C ILE A 22 -16.71 25.76 3.28
N ALA A 23 -17.36 24.75 3.86
CA ALA A 23 -16.70 23.75 4.66
C ALA A 23 -15.86 22.86 3.72
N ILE A 24 -14.60 23.25 3.52
CA ILE A 24 -13.59 22.34 2.98
C ILE A 24 -13.43 21.25 4.04
N LYS A 25 -14.12 20.12 3.86
CA LYS A 25 -13.87 18.90 4.62
C LYS A 25 -12.45 18.45 4.29
N LYS A 26 -11.48 18.95 5.07
CA LYS A 26 -10.15 18.36 5.11
C LYS A 26 -10.35 16.98 5.72
N GLU A 27 -10.47 15.96 4.86
CA GLU A 27 -10.50 14.56 5.32
C GLU A 27 -9.29 14.37 6.22
N LYS A 28 -9.55 14.19 7.52
CA LYS A 28 -8.52 13.82 8.48
C LYS A 28 -8.12 12.39 8.12
N ARG A 29 -7.10 12.24 7.27
CA ARG A 29 -6.46 10.95 7.03
C ARG A 29 -5.95 10.45 8.39
N PRO A 30 -6.23 9.19 8.77
CA PRO A 30 -5.69 8.63 10.00
C PRO A 30 -4.15 8.72 9.96
N PRO A 31 -3.47 8.73 11.12
CA PRO A 31 -2.01 8.70 11.16
C PRO A 31 -1.50 7.55 10.27
N GLN A 32 -0.56 7.85 9.38
CA GLN A 32 0.01 6.82 8.51
C GLN A 32 0.80 5.82 9.35
N THR A 33 0.36 4.58 9.38
CA THR A 33 1.11 3.46 9.97
C THR A 33 2.20 3.02 8.99
N LEU A 34 3.28 2.43 9.50
CA LEU A 34 4.32 1.86 8.63
C LEU A 34 3.80 0.70 7.78
N SER A 35 2.81 -0.05 8.28
CA SER A 35 2.19 -1.16 7.54
C SER A 35 1.38 -0.71 6.33
N ARG A 36 0.77 0.48 6.39
CA ARG A 36 -0.13 1.03 5.35
C ARG A 36 -1.25 0.07 4.92
N GLY A 37 -1.60 -0.90 5.77
CA GLY A 37 -2.60 -1.94 5.52
C GLY A 37 -2.08 -3.23 4.85
N TRP A 38 -0.76 -3.41 4.71
CA TRP A 38 -0.16 -4.66 4.20
C TRP A 38 -0.02 -5.76 5.27
N GLY A 39 -0.37 -5.48 6.51
CA GLY A 39 -0.24 -6.41 7.64
C GLY A 39 0.29 -5.67 8.86
N ASP A 40 -0.57 -5.48 9.85
CA ASP A 40 -0.26 -4.65 11.04
C ASP A 40 0.62 -5.40 12.05
N ASP A 41 0.59 -6.74 12.02
CA ASP A 41 1.41 -7.60 12.88
C ASP A 41 2.84 -7.81 12.35
N ILE A 42 3.11 -7.37 11.11
CA ILE A 42 4.46 -7.39 10.53
C ILE A 42 5.31 -6.28 11.14
N THR A 43 6.54 -6.61 11.55
CA THR A 43 7.54 -5.60 11.93
C THR A 43 8.20 -5.02 10.68
N TRP A 44 7.77 -3.83 10.27
CA TRP A 44 8.24 -3.14 9.07
C TRP A 44 9.50 -2.30 9.33
N VAL A 45 10.50 -2.41 8.44
CA VAL A 45 11.62 -1.45 8.39
C VAL A 45 11.18 -0.18 7.65
N GLN A 46 11.85 0.95 7.93
CA GLN A 46 11.45 2.25 7.41
C GLN A 46 12.15 2.61 6.09
N THR A 47 13.41 2.19 5.93
CA THR A 47 14.22 2.53 4.75
C THR A 47 14.81 1.30 4.07
N TYR A 48 15.23 1.48 2.83
CA TYR A 48 15.88 0.42 2.06
C TYR A 48 17.21 0.00 2.68
N GLU A 49 18.01 0.97 3.14
CA GLU A 49 19.31 0.75 3.77
C GLU A 49 19.17 -0.02 5.10
N GLU A 50 18.18 0.32 5.92
CA GLU A 50 17.83 -0.44 7.12
C GLU A 50 17.43 -1.88 6.76
N GLY A 51 16.61 -2.04 5.72
CA GLY A 51 16.21 -3.35 5.21
C GLY A 51 17.40 -4.20 4.77
N LEU A 52 18.32 -3.64 3.99
CA LEU A 52 19.54 -4.31 3.54
C LEU A 52 20.45 -4.70 4.73
N PHE A 53 20.61 -3.80 5.70
CA PHE A 53 21.38 -4.07 6.91
C PHE A 53 20.83 -5.28 7.67
N TYR A 54 19.51 -5.30 7.94
CA TYR A 54 18.91 -6.43 8.65
C TYR A 54 18.84 -7.70 7.82
N ALA A 55 18.70 -7.60 6.50
CA ALA A 55 18.70 -8.77 5.62
C ALA A 55 20.03 -9.51 5.71
N GLN A 56 21.14 -8.79 5.60
CA GLN A 56 22.48 -9.36 5.73
C GLN A 56 22.75 -9.86 7.17
N LYS A 57 22.40 -9.06 8.19
CA LYS A 57 22.64 -9.41 9.60
C LYS A 57 21.87 -10.66 10.04
N SER A 58 20.61 -10.80 9.62
CA SER A 58 19.73 -11.89 10.04
C SER A 58 19.69 -13.06 9.06
N LYS A 59 20.39 -12.96 7.92
CA LYS A 59 20.34 -13.92 6.81
C LYS A 59 18.91 -14.20 6.35
N LYS A 60 18.12 -13.14 6.27
CA LYS A 60 16.73 -13.19 5.76
C LYS A 60 16.63 -12.34 4.50
N PRO A 61 16.02 -12.83 3.42
CA PRO A 61 15.78 -11.99 2.25
C PRO A 61 14.91 -10.78 2.60
N LEU A 62 15.12 -9.70 1.88
CA LEU A 62 14.31 -8.48 1.97
C LEU A 62 13.22 -8.52 0.91
N MET A 63 11.97 -8.32 1.33
CA MET A 63 10.82 -8.14 0.44
C MET A 63 10.48 -6.64 0.38
N VAL A 64 10.52 -6.07 -0.83
CA VAL A 64 10.24 -4.64 -1.06
C VAL A 64 8.97 -4.48 -1.88
N ILE A 65 7.96 -3.85 -1.28
CA ILE A 65 6.65 -3.62 -1.88
C ILE A 65 6.49 -2.15 -2.27
N HIS A 66 6.59 -1.84 -3.56
CA HIS A 66 6.27 -0.52 -4.10
C HIS A 66 4.78 -0.43 -4.42
N HIS A 67 4.11 0.61 -3.92
CA HIS A 67 2.67 0.78 -4.05
C HIS A 67 2.24 2.25 -3.97
N LEU A 68 0.99 2.56 -4.28
CA LEU A 68 0.39 3.88 -4.04
C LEU A 68 -0.93 3.73 -3.28
N GLU A 69 -1.26 4.69 -2.42
CA GLU A 69 -2.56 4.75 -1.74
C GLU A 69 -3.70 4.86 -2.78
N ASP A 70 -3.53 5.74 -3.77
CA ASP A 70 -4.54 6.04 -4.80
C ASP A 70 -4.37 5.15 -6.05
N CYS A 71 -4.14 3.85 -5.86
CA CYS A 71 -4.06 2.86 -6.94
C CYS A 71 -4.94 1.64 -6.66
N GLN A 72 -5.98 1.43 -7.48
CA GLN A 72 -6.92 0.33 -7.31
C GLN A 72 -6.27 -1.06 -7.29
N TYR A 73 -5.21 -1.27 -8.09
CA TYR A 73 -4.48 -2.54 -8.14
C TYR A 73 -3.67 -2.77 -6.86
N SER A 74 -3.04 -1.71 -6.34
CA SER A 74 -2.32 -1.76 -5.06
C SER A 74 -3.27 -2.07 -3.90
N GLN A 75 -4.43 -1.42 -3.86
CA GLN A 75 -5.45 -1.65 -2.83
C GLN A 75 -5.99 -3.09 -2.86
N ALA A 76 -6.27 -3.62 -4.06
CA ALA A 76 -6.79 -4.97 -4.24
C ALA A 76 -5.78 -6.03 -3.77
N LEU A 77 -4.52 -5.91 -4.19
CA LEU A 77 -3.46 -6.83 -3.78
C LEU A 77 -3.20 -6.76 -2.27
N LYS A 78 -3.08 -5.53 -1.74
CA LYS A 78 -2.87 -5.29 -0.31
C LYS A 78 -3.92 -5.96 0.57
N LYS A 79 -5.19 -5.88 0.17
CA LYS A 79 -6.30 -6.52 0.92
C LYS A 79 -6.12 -8.02 1.04
N VAL A 80 -5.85 -8.72 -0.07
CA VAL A 80 -5.69 -10.19 -0.04
C VAL A 80 -4.37 -10.61 0.60
N PHE A 81 -3.33 -9.77 0.49
CA PHE A 81 -2.05 -10.00 1.16
C PHE A 81 -2.19 -9.95 2.69
N ALA A 82 -2.90 -8.94 3.21
CA ALA A 82 -3.13 -8.78 4.64
C ALA A 82 -4.05 -9.86 5.24
N GLN A 83 -4.97 -10.41 4.43
CA GLN A 83 -5.93 -11.44 4.87
C GLN A 83 -5.39 -12.87 4.77
N ASN A 84 -4.26 -13.08 4.09
CA ASN A 84 -3.69 -14.41 3.91
C ASN A 84 -2.73 -14.74 5.05
N GLU A 85 -3.18 -15.59 5.98
CA GLU A 85 -2.41 -15.96 7.19
C GLU A 85 -1.05 -16.56 6.89
N GLU A 86 -0.93 -17.37 5.84
CA GLU A 86 0.34 -18.02 5.48
C GLU A 86 1.36 -17.02 4.93
N ILE A 87 0.92 -16.04 4.13
CA ILE A 87 1.78 -14.95 3.67
C ILE A 87 2.18 -14.05 4.83
N GLN A 88 1.26 -13.77 5.77
CA GLN A 88 1.57 -12.99 6.96
C GLN A 88 2.61 -13.71 7.84
N GLU A 89 2.47 -15.03 8.05
CA GLU A 89 3.43 -15.85 8.79
C GLU A 89 4.82 -15.81 8.15
N MET A 90 4.91 -16.02 6.83
CA MET A 90 6.18 -15.93 6.12
C MET A 90 6.77 -14.52 6.19
N ALA A 91 5.97 -13.48 6.00
CA ALA A 91 6.41 -12.09 6.07
C ALA A 91 6.97 -11.74 7.46
N GLN A 92 6.33 -12.20 8.53
CA GLN A 92 6.78 -11.97 9.92
C GLN A 92 8.06 -12.76 10.24
N ASN A 93 8.12 -14.02 9.82
CA ASN A 93 9.11 -14.95 10.35
C ASN A 93 10.32 -15.15 9.42
N LYS A 94 10.16 -15.01 8.11
CA LYS A 94 11.16 -15.39 7.10
C LYS A 94 11.78 -14.22 6.34
N PHE A 95 11.13 -13.07 6.31
CA PHE A 95 11.58 -11.90 5.55
C PHE A 95 11.92 -10.72 6.45
N ILE A 96 12.76 -9.83 5.91
CA ILE A 96 12.73 -8.42 6.27
C ILE A 96 11.71 -7.75 5.36
N MET A 97 10.81 -6.95 5.93
CA MET A 97 9.64 -6.42 5.21
C MET A 97 9.72 -4.91 5.08
N LEU A 98 9.68 -4.42 3.84
CA LEU A 98 9.66 -2.99 3.51
C LEU A 98 8.53 -2.70 2.52
N ASN A 99 7.76 -1.65 2.77
CA ASN A 99 6.85 -1.09 1.78
C ASN A 99 7.13 0.40 1.55
N LEU A 100 7.10 0.81 0.29
CA LEU A 100 7.46 2.15 -0.16
C LEU A 100 6.37 2.70 -1.08
N MET A 101 6.14 4.01 -0.98
CA MET A 101 5.31 4.77 -1.92
C MET A 101 6.11 5.67 -2.86
N HIS A 102 7.43 5.72 -2.65
CA HIS A 102 8.38 6.44 -3.47
C HIS A 102 9.49 5.47 -3.87
N GLU A 103 10.09 5.72 -5.02
CA GLU A 103 11.18 4.90 -5.53
C GLU A 103 12.45 5.08 -4.68
N THR A 104 13.27 4.03 -4.64
CA THR A 104 14.61 4.10 -4.04
C THR A 104 15.61 4.70 -5.03
N THR A 105 16.84 4.92 -4.58
CA THR A 105 17.97 5.28 -5.46
C THR A 105 18.52 4.09 -6.26
N ASP A 106 18.18 2.86 -5.87
CA ASP A 106 18.66 1.63 -6.49
C ASP A 106 17.82 1.26 -7.72
N LYS A 107 18.39 1.46 -8.90
CA LYS A 107 17.74 1.16 -10.19
C LYS A 107 17.47 -0.33 -10.41
N ASN A 108 18.15 -1.21 -9.67
CA ASN A 108 17.93 -2.66 -9.77
C ASN A 108 16.55 -3.07 -9.23
N LEU A 109 15.88 -2.21 -8.45
CA LEU A 109 14.50 -2.42 -7.97
C LEU A 109 13.41 -2.02 -8.99
N SER A 110 13.79 -1.52 -10.17
CA SER A 110 12.86 -1.14 -11.23
C SER A 110 13.41 -1.49 -12.64
N PRO A 111 13.87 -2.73 -12.91
CA PRO A 111 14.58 -3.04 -14.15
C PRO A 111 13.66 -3.02 -15.39
N ASP A 112 12.35 -3.18 -15.21
CA ASP A 112 11.32 -3.09 -16.25
C ASP A 112 10.34 -1.91 -16.05
N GLY A 113 10.69 -0.95 -15.18
CA GLY A 113 9.95 0.29 -14.96
C GLY A 113 9.40 0.48 -13.54
N GLN A 114 8.76 1.63 -13.33
CA GLN A 114 8.31 2.12 -12.01
C GLN A 114 6.78 2.02 -11.85
N TYR A 115 6.18 0.92 -12.30
CA TYR A 115 4.75 0.66 -12.11
C TYR A 115 4.45 0.16 -10.68
N VAL A 116 3.19 0.24 -10.28
CA VAL A 116 2.69 -0.28 -8.99
C VAL A 116 1.40 -1.09 -9.16
N PRO A 117 1.14 -2.10 -8.30
CA PRO A 117 2.03 -2.60 -7.25
C PRO A 117 3.21 -3.40 -7.86
N ARG A 118 4.37 -3.34 -7.20
CA ARG A 118 5.58 -4.04 -7.61
C ARG A 118 6.28 -4.65 -6.40
N ILE A 119 6.55 -5.95 -6.46
CA ILE A 119 7.15 -6.70 -5.36
C ILE A 119 8.50 -7.24 -5.83
N MET A 120 9.58 -6.76 -5.20
CA MET A 120 10.94 -7.20 -5.46
C MET A 120 11.49 -7.96 -4.26
N PHE A 121 12.40 -8.89 -4.52
CA PHE A 121 13.14 -9.62 -3.49
C PHE A 121 14.63 -9.31 -3.59
N VAL A 122 15.28 -9.11 -2.45
CA VAL A 122 16.73 -8.94 -2.35
C VAL A 122 17.29 -10.04 -1.47
N ASP A 123 18.25 -10.77 -2.00
CA ASP A 123 18.97 -11.82 -1.30
C ASP A 123 19.87 -11.21 -0.19
N PRO A 124 20.18 -11.92 0.92
CA PRO A 124 21.10 -11.44 1.95
C PRO A 124 22.53 -11.14 1.46
N SER A 125 22.91 -11.62 0.28
CA SER A 125 24.11 -11.18 -0.46
C SER A 125 24.01 -9.77 -1.05
N LEU A 126 22.89 -9.08 -0.82
CA LEU A 126 22.53 -7.76 -1.35
C LEU A 126 22.25 -7.75 -2.86
N THR A 127 21.97 -8.91 -3.43
CA THR A 127 21.63 -9.07 -4.86
C THR A 127 20.12 -9.03 -5.06
N VAL A 128 19.62 -8.13 -5.91
CA VAL A 128 18.22 -8.13 -6.32
C VAL A 128 17.92 -9.38 -7.16
N ARG A 129 16.91 -10.15 -6.74
CA ARG A 129 16.47 -11.39 -7.40
C ARG A 129 15.55 -11.11 -8.58
N ALA A 130 16.12 -10.51 -9.62
CA ALA A 130 15.41 -10.18 -10.87
C ALA A 130 14.87 -11.41 -11.62
N ASP A 131 15.37 -12.61 -11.28
CA ASP A 131 14.92 -13.91 -11.78
C ASP A 131 13.57 -14.36 -11.19
N ILE A 132 13.14 -13.77 -10.07
CA ILE A 132 11.86 -14.08 -9.42
C ILE A 132 10.78 -13.14 -9.99
N ALA A 133 10.18 -13.56 -11.10
CA ALA A 133 9.10 -12.83 -11.77
C ALA A 133 7.71 -13.45 -11.51
N GLY A 134 6.69 -12.60 -11.57
CA GLY A 134 5.29 -12.95 -11.64
C GLY A 134 4.86 -13.37 -13.05
N ARG A 135 3.55 -13.27 -13.32
CA ARG A 135 2.92 -13.84 -14.51
C ARG A 135 3.05 -12.98 -15.78
N TYR A 136 3.21 -11.66 -15.63
CA TYR A 136 3.01 -10.71 -16.73
C TYR A 136 4.36 -10.34 -17.37
N SER A 137 4.58 -10.70 -18.63
CA SER A 137 5.84 -10.43 -19.34
C SER A 137 6.12 -8.95 -19.58
N ASN A 138 5.08 -8.11 -19.60
CA ASN A 138 5.21 -6.66 -19.74
C ASN A 138 5.35 -5.92 -18.40
N ARG A 139 5.17 -6.62 -17.28
CA ARG A 139 5.26 -6.12 -15.90
C ARG A 139 5.68 -7.27 -14.99
N LEU A 140 6.95 -7.62 -15.04
CA LEU A 140 7.49 -8.86 -14.48
C LEU A 140 7.25 -9.00 -12.98
N TYR A 141 7.19 -7.90 -12.23
CA TYR A 141 7.16 -7.92 -10.76
C TYR A 141 5.83 -7.44 -10.18
N THR A 142 4.78 -7.34 -11.01
CA THR A 142 3.42 -7.07 -10.54
C THR A 142 2.66 -8.36 -10.27
N TYR A 143 1.74 -8.29 -9.31
CA TYR A 143 0.87 -9.40 -8.92
C TYR A 143 -0.56 -8.87 -8.78
N GLU A 144 -1.53 -9.61 -9.30
CA GLU A 144 -2.94 -9.37 -9.02
C GLU A 144 -3.41 -10.28 -7.87
N PRO A 145 -4.58 -10.04 -7.28
CA PRO A 145 -5.09 -10.90 -6.20
C PRO A 145 -5.13 -12.40 -6.53
N ARG A 146 -5.36 -12.75 -7.80
CA ARG A 146 -5.35 -14.14 -8.28
C ARG A 146 -3.95 -14.78 -8.33
N ASP A 147 -2.90 -13.96 -8.36
CA ASP A 147 -1.51 -14.40 -8.45
C ASP A 147 -0.87 -14.56 -7.06
N LEU A 148 -1.65 -14.40 -5.98
CA LEU A 148 -1.18 -14.55 -4.60
C LEU A 148 -0.49 -15.90 -4.34
N PRO A 149 -0.97 -17.05 -4.87
CA PRO A 149 -0.24 -18.32 -4.75
C PRO A 149 1.13 -18.31 -5.45
N LEU A 150 1.26 -17.59 -6.57
CA LEU A 150 2.56 -17.43 -7.26
C LEU A 150 3.49 -16.55 -6.44
N CYS A 151 2.98 -15.47 -5.86
CA CYS A 151 3.76 -14.62 -4.95
C CYS A 151 4.31 -15.42 -3.75
N LYS A 152 3.51 -16.32 -3.18
CA LYS A 152 3.96 -17.28 -2.16
C LYS A 152 5.10 -18.19 -2.67
N TYR A 153 4.97 -18.75 -3.87
CA TYR A 153 6.02 -19.59 -4.45
C TYR A 153 7.32 -18.81 -4.69
N SER A 154 7.22 -17.58 -5.18
CA SER A 154 8.33 -16.64 -5.30
C SER A 154 9.02 -16.35 -3.97
N GLN A 155 8.25 -16.17 -2.89
CA GLN A 155 8.79 -16.04 -1.52
C GLN A 155 9.54 -17.31 -1.08
N MET A 156 9.01 -18.50 -1.38
CA MET A 156 9.69 -19.76 -1.06
C MET A 156 11.04 -19.89 -1.78
N ILE A 157 11.09 -19.56 -3.08
CA ILE A 157 12.35 -19.57 -3.85
C ILE A 157 13.38 -18.60 -3.25
N SER A 158 12.94 -17.38 -2.90
CA SER A 158 13.82 -16.38 -2.28
C SER A 158 14.41 -16.87 -0.95
N ASN A 159 13.71 -17.74 -0.23
CA ASN A 159 14.20 -18.32 1.03
C ASN A 159 15.16 -19.50 0.83
N SER A 160 15.01 -20.28 -0.26
CA SER A 160 15.80 -21.49 -0.51
C SER A 160 17.22 -21.25 -1.05
N GLY A 161 17.55 -20.03 -1.50
CA GLY A 161 18.86 -19.70 -2.10
C GLY A 161 20.07 -19.72 -1.16
N HIS A 162 19.92 -20.22 0.07
CA HIS A 162 20.98 -20.27 1.10
C HIS A 162 21.74 -21.60 1.18
N SER A 163 21.81 -22.37 0.08
CA SER A 163 22.64 -23.59 0.01
C SER A 163 23.98 -23.32 -0.63
#